data_AF-A0A2A5FL31-F1
#
_entry.id   AF-A0A2A5FL31-F1
#
_cell.length_a   1.000
_cell.length_b   1.000
_cell.length_c   1.000
_cell.angle_alpha   90.00
_cell.angle_beta   90.00
_cell.angle_gamma   90.00
#
_symmetry.space_group_name_H-M   'P 1'
#
loop_
_entity.id
_entity.type
_entity.pdbx_description
1 polymer ?
#
loop_
_entity_poly.entity_id
_entity_poly.type
_entity_poly.pdbx_seq_one_letter_code
_entity_poly.pdbx_strand_id
1 'polypeptide(L)'
;MRYFIIIIIALSSCSTSIIVESTSSRRPYDYESTPLHPEITPYRHGDSISVYLTLDRKELLYTRESENTPFTSSLNIKMNKNEWIINDTLSTTSSRWILKKFEISAYKYRDSDELSKKLKVTVLDGNRNSSVEDVLDISEILIWDIEENWPISGGNASIGTRIKILSDNESKWEVKSVVPKKTMPAPPYSGYRNPLDTITAKHYSTIDSMWTVIDGTQSFISLTSDLRWVLHSRPKDFPEVKDVRKLIEATRYIATRSEYSEMNNASQPKEALDEFWLACGKSPERTKELIKTYYLRVEEANRAFSGLQEGWRTDRGMVHIIMGVPTRIRRDYWNEYWTYGEDGTTNSLTLRFRRRSHELDNNRFRLERNIIYRTTWDRMVTNWRNGRVQRD
;
A
#
# COMPACT_ATOMS: atom_id res chain seq x y z
N MET A 1 -18.29 10.54 67.69
CA MET A 1 -18.17 9.35 66.82
C MET A 1 -17.95 9.88 65.40
N ARG A 2 -16.69 9.85 64.91
CA ARG A 2 -16.26 10.49 63.66
C ARG A 2 -16.42 9.49 62.51
N TYR A 3 -17.19 9.83 61.48
CA TYR A 3 -17.31 9.03 60.26
C TYR A 3 -16.24 9.47 59.25
N PHE A 4 -15.36 8.54 58.89
CA PHE A 4 -14.38 8.69 57.81
C PHE A 4 -15.07 8.34 56.49
N ILE A 5 -15.16 9.29 55.57
CA ILE A 5 -15.61 9.06 54.19
C ILE A 5 -14.38 8.61 53.39
N ILE A 6 -14.37 7.33 52.99
CA ILE A 6 -13.35 6.77 52.09
C ILE A 6 -13.79 7.09 50.66
N ILE A 7 -13.06 8.00 50.01
CA ILE A 7 -13.20 8.29 48.58
C ILE A 7 -12.41 7.23 47.81
N ILE A 8 -13.12 6.33 47.12
CA ILE A 8 -12.52 5.37 46.20
C ILE A 8 -12.22 6.11 44.89
N ILE A 9 -10.95 6.41 44.66
CA ILE A 9 -10.44 6.92 43.38
C ILE A 9 -10.28 5.72 42.45
N ALA A 10 -11.20 5.55 41.50
CA ALA A 10 -11.05 4.60 40.40
C ALA A 10 -9.99 5.13 39.42
N LEU A 11 -8.75 4.64 39.54
CA LEU A 11 -7.72 4.85 38.54
C LEU A 11 -8.06 4.02 37.30
N SER A 12 -8.59 4.67 36.26
CA SER A 12 -8.75 4.10 34.93
C SER A 12 -7.36 3.85 34.33
N SER A 13 -6.85 2.62 34.48
CA SER A 13 -5.66 2.19 33.75
C SER A 13 -6.01 2.06 32.28
N CYS A 14 -5.56 3.02 31.48
CA CYS A 14 -5.61 2.94 30.02
C CYS A 14 -4.51 1.95 29.61
N SER A 15 -4.84 0.65 29.57
CA SER A 15 -3.95 -0.35 29.00
C SER A 15 -3.92 -0.15 27.49
N THR A 16 -2.92 0.57 27.00
CA THR A 16 -2.61 0.61 25.57
C THR A 16 -2.21 -0.79 25.13
N SER A 17 -3.09 -1.46 24.39
CA SER A 17 -2.74 -2.68 23.68
C SER A 17 -1.62 -2.36 22.69
N ILE A 18 -0.46 -2.99 22.90
CA ILE A 18 0.53 -3.13 21.84
C ILE A 18 -0.14 -4.02 20.80
N ILE A 19 -0.56 -3.44 19.68
CA ILE A 19 -0.94 -4.23 18.53
C ILE A 19 0.36 -4.82 17.98
N VAL A 20 0.69 -6.02 18.44
CA VAL A 20 1.55 -6.93 17.71
C VAL A 20 0.69 -7.46 16.57
N GLU A 21 0.73 -6.79 15.43
CA GLU A 21 0.23 -7.37 14.19
C GLU A 21 1.09 -8.60 13.89
N SER A 22 0.57 -9.76 14.25
CA SER A 22 1.10 -11.05 13.88
C SER A 22 0.46 -11.50 12.57
N THR A 23 0.83 -10.87 11.46
CA THR A 23 0.61 -11.42 10.11
C THR A 23 1.75 -10.92 9.21
N SER A 24 2.49 -11.87 8.61
CA SER A 24 3.73 -11.71 7.80
C SER A 24 5.07 -11.55 8.55
N SER A 25 5.32 -12.37 9.57
CA SER A 25 6.66 -12.52 10.14
C SER A 25 7.65 -13.12 9.12
N ARG A 26 8.19 -12.27 8.25
CA ARG A 26 9.61 -12.28 7.92
C ARG A 26 10.12 -10.91 7.46
N ARG A 27 9.40 -10.11 6.67
CA ARG A 27 9.90 -8.82 6.16
C ARG A 27 8.74 -7.92 5.66
N PRO A 28 8.21 -6.98 6.47
CA PRO A 28 7.13 -6.10 6.01
C PRO A 28 7.63 -5.23 4.85
N TYR A 29 6.76 -4.99 3.87
CA TYR A 29 7.03 -4.20 2.64
C TYR A 29 7.97 -4.86 1.62
N ASP A 30 8.38 -6.10 1.85
CA ASP A 30 9.06 -6.95 0.86
C ASP A 30 7.99 -7.70 0.05
N TYR A 31 7.66 -7.20 -1.14
CA TYR A 31 6.61 -7.79 -1.98
C TYR A 31 7.03 -9.17 -2.51
N GLU A 32 8.32 -9.44 -2.65
CA GLU A 32 8.76 -10.75 -3.14
C GLU A 32 8.90 -11.80 -2.02
N SER A 33 8.77 -11.40 -0.75
CA SER A 33 8.80 -12.32 0.40
C SER A 33 7.60 -13.27 0.46
N THR A 34 6.50 -12.91 -0.19
CA THR A 34 5.29 -13.73 -0.28
C THR A 34 5.00 -14.10 -1.73
N PRO A 35 4.56 -15.35 -2.01
CA PRO A 35 4.30 -15.78 -3.37
C PRO A 35 2.89 -15.43 -3.87
N LEU A 36 2.01 -14.92 -3.00
CA LEU A 36 0.61 -14.59 -3.29
C LEU A 36 0.29 -13.19 -2.76
N HIS A 37 -0.41 -12.40 -3.57
CA HIS A 37 -0.85 -11.04 -3.25
C HIS A 37 -2.33 -10.85 -3.61
N PRO A 38 -3.25 -11.55 -2.93
CA PRO A 38 -4.67 -11.39 -3.17
C PRO A 38 -5.13 -9.97 -2.79
N GLU A 39 -5.86 -9.32 -3.68
CA GLU A 39 -6.61 -8.11 -3.33
C GLU A 39 -8.01 -8.52 -2.88
N ILE A 40 -8.38 -8.13 -1.66
CA ILE A 40 -9.62 -8.57 -1.02
C ILE A 40 -10.41 -7.35 -0.55
N THR A 41 -11.66 -7.23 -1.00
CA THR A 41 -12.55 -6.12 -0.66
C THR A 41 -13.81 -6.66 0.02
N PRO A 42 -13.90 -6.64 1.36
CA PRO A 42 -15.12 -6.96 2.08
C PRO A 42 -16.08 -5.75 2.13
N TYR A 43 -17.35 -5.99 1.80
CA TYR A 43 -18.41 -5.00 1.79
C TYR A 43 -19.65 -5.52 2.53
N ARG A 44 -20.09 -4.78 3.54
CA ARG A 44 -21.31 -5.08 4.29
C ARG A 44 -22.52 -4.44 3.61
N HIS A 45 -23.56 -5.24 3.42
CA HIS A 45 -24.88 -4.79 2.95
C HIS A 45 -25.99 -5.60 3.65
N GLY A 46 -26.88 -4.89 4.35
CA GLY A 46 -27.92 -5.45 5.20
C GLY A 46 -27.35 -6.50 6.17
N ASP A 47 -27.81 -7.73 6.00
CA ASP A 47 -27.41 -8.88 6.81
C ASP A 47 -26.37 -9.78 6.15
N SER A 48 -25.71 -9.28 5.10
CA SER A 48 -24.69 -9.99 4.34
C SER A 48 -23.39 -9.18 4.26
N ILE A 49 -22.29 -9.90 4.04
CA ILE A 49 -21.01 -9.32 3.67
C ILE A 49 -20.59 -10.01 2.37
N SER A 50 -20.51 -9.22 1.30
CA SER A 50 -19.88 -9.67 0.06
C SER A 50 -18.38 -9.53 0.20
N VAL A 51 -17.62 -10.57 -0.15
CA VAL A 51 -16.16 -10.52 -0.20
C VAL A 51 -15.71 -10.74 -1.63
N TYR A 52 -15.05 -9.73 -2.19
CA TYR A 52 -14.50 -9.78 -3.54
C TYR A 52 -13.01 -10.07 -3.47
N LEU A 53 -12.57 -11.13 -4.15
CA LEU A 53 -11.17 -11.56 -4.26
C LEU A 53 -10.71 -11.39 -5.70
N THR A 54 -9.59 -10.70 -5.87
CA THR A 54 -8.79 -10.65 -7.09
C THR A 54 -7.43 -11.29 -6.83
N LEU A 55 -6.99 -12.19 -7.70
CA LEU A 55 -5.66 -12.80 -7.62
C LEU A 55 -5.04 -12.93 -9.02
N ASP A 56 -3.75 -12.62 -9.17
CA ASP A 56 -3.04 -12.83 -10.43
C ASP A 56 -2.76 -14.33 -10.61
N ARG A 57 -3.22 -14.92 -11.73
CA ARG A 57 -2.93 -16.32 -12.04
C ARG A 57 -1.44 -16.61 -12.08
N LYS A 58 -0.60 -15.64 -12.45
CA LYS A 58 0.86 -15.81 -12.50
C LYS A 58 1.49 -16.11 -11.13
N GLU A 59 0.79 -15.80 -10.04
CA GLU A 59 1.26 -16.04 -8.68
C GLU A 59 0.98 -17.47 -8.21
N LEU A 60 0.06 -18.19 -8.85
CA LEU A 60 -0.27 -19.57 -8.49
C LEU A 60 0.73 -20.59 -9.05
N LEU A 61 0.95 -21.66 -8.29
CA LEU A 61 1.66 -22.83 -8.78
C LEU A 61 0.70 -23.74 -9.54
N TYR A 62 0.83 -23.79 -10.86
CA TYR A 62 0.13 -24.76 -11.69
C TYR A 62 0.98 -26.01 -11.91
N THR A 63 0.38 -27.19 -11.68
CA THR A 63 1.01 -28.49 -11.89
C THR A 63 0.15 -29.35 -12.81
N ARG A 64 0.75 -30.38 -13.41
CA ARG A 64 0.05 -31.39 -14.22
C ARG A 64 0.60 -32.76 -13.86
N GLU A 65 -0.25 -33.78 -13.90
CA GLU A 65 0.15 -35.15 -13.56
C GLU A 65 0.95 -35.82 -14.69
N SER A 66 0.57 -35.54 -15.94
CA SER A 66 1.23 -36.07 -17.14
C SER A 66 1.24 -35.04 -18.27
N GLU A 67 1.97 -35.32 -19.35
CA GLU A 67 2.07 -34.41 -20.50
C GLU A 67 0.73 -34.11 -21.18
N ASN A 68 -0.20 -35.05 -21.12
CA ASN A 68 -1.53 -34.97 -21.75
C ASN A 68 -2.61 -34.39 -20.82
N THR A 69 -2.29 -34.12 -19.55
CA THR A 69 -3.23 -33.49 -18.61
C THR A 69 -3.04 -31.97 -18.57
N PRO A 70 -4.12 -31.21 -18.39
CA PRO A 70 -4.02 -29.76 -18.29
C PRO A 70 -3.31 -29.35 -16.99
N PHE A 71 -2.73 -28.16 -17.02
CA PHE A 71 -2.16 -27.53 -15.83
C PHE A 71 -3.30 -27.07 -14.90
N THR A 72 -3.25 -27.45 -13.63
CA THR A 72 -4.26 -27.13 -12.63
C THR A 72 -3.65 -26.52 -11.37
N SER A 73 -4.44 -25.72 -10.67
CA SER A 73 -4.12 -25.17 -9.35
C SER A 73 -5.33 -25.32 -8.42
N SER A 74 -5.07 -25.53 -7.14
CA SER A 74 -6.09 -25.59 -6.09
C SER A 74 -5.84 -24.50 -5.07
N LEU A 75 -6.84 -23.63 -4.87
CA LEU A 75 -6.84 -22.55 -3.91
C LEU A 75 -7.81 -22.88 -2.79
N ASN A 76 -7.35 -22.76 -1.56
CA ASN A 76 -8.18 -22.87 -0.37
C ASN A 76 -8.27 -21.50 0.30
N ILE A 77 -9.49 -20.98 0.41
CA ILE A 77 -9.77 -19.68 1.01
C ILE A 77 -10.53 -19.91 2.30
N LYS A 78 -9.98 -19.43 3.40
CA LYS A 78 -10.62 -19.46 4.72
C LYS A 78 -10.96 -18.05 5.12
N MET A 79 -12.22 -17.79 5.44
CA MET A 79 -12.67 -16.54 6.03
C MET A 79 -13.35 -16.84 7.35
N ASN A 80 -12.65 -16.57 8.44
CA ASN A 80 -13.05 -17.00 9.79
C ASN A 80 -13.36 -18.51 9.87
N LYS A 81 -14.64 -18.89 9.96
CA LYS A 81 -15.09 -20.30 10.05
C LYS A 81 -15.57 -20.88 8.72
N ASN A 82 -15.60 -20.09 7.67
CA ASN A 82 -16.03 -20.52 6.34
C ASN A 82 -14.81 -20.88 5.49
N GLU A 83 -14.95 -21.90 4.65
CA GLU A 83 -13.88 -22.42 3.81
C GLU A 83 -14.43 -22.69 2.41
N TRP A 84 -13.67 -22.28 1.39
CA TRP A 84 -13.97 -22.52 -0.02
C TRP A 84 -12.75 -23.08 -0.71
N ILE A 85 -12.98 -24.05 -1.59
CA ILE A 85 -11.95 -24.61 -2.47
C ILE A 85 -12.26 -24.19 -3.89
N ILE A 86 -11.30 -23.58 -4.56
CA ILE A 86 -11.36 -23.21 -5.98
C ILE A 86 -10.31 -24.01 -6.71
N ASN A 87 -10.75 -24.77 -7.70
CA ASN A 87 -9.84 -25.39 -8.66
C ASN A 87 -9.86 -24.54 -9.95
N ASP A 88 -8.69 -24.18 -10.44
CA ASP A 88 -8.50 -23.44 -11.69
C ASP A 88 -7.66 -24.29 -12.65
N THR A 89 -8.08 -24.32 -13.91
CA THR A 89 -7.39 -25.04 -14.98
C THR A 89 -6.87 -24.02 -15.98
N LEU A 90 -5.57 -24.01 -16.21
CA LEU A 90 -4.94 -23.06 -17.11
C LEU A 90 -5.21 -23.44 -18.57
N SER A 91 -5.58 -22.44 -19.37
CA SER A 91 -5.86 -22.56 -20.80
C SER A 91 -5.31 -21.36 -21.56
N THR A 92 -5.27 -21.43 -22.89
CA THR A 92 -4.82 -20.32 -23.74
C THR A 92 -5.74 -19.09 -23.69
N THR A 93 -6.99 -19.26 -23.25
CA THR A 93 -7.98 -18.19 -23.11
C THR A 93 -8.17 -17.74 -21.67
N SER A 94 -7.41 -18.29 -20.72
CA SER A 94 -7.49 -17.89 -19.31
C SER A 94 -7.13 -16.41 -19.16
N SER A 95 -7.99 -15.65 -18.48
CA SER A 95 -7.69 -14.25 -18.15
C SER A 95 -6.48 -14.14 -17.22
N ARG A 96 -5.90 -12.95 -17.07
CA ARG A 96 -4.84 -12.73 -16.07
C ARG A 96 -5.36 -12.95 -14.64
N TRP A 97 -6.57 -12.48 -14.36
CA TRP A 97 -7.11 -12.38 -13.00
C TRP A 97 -8.12 -13.48 -12.68
N ILE A 98 -7.98 -14.09 -11.52
CA ILE A 98 -9.05 -14.85 -10.87
C ILE A 98 -9.90 -13.86 -10.08
N LEU A 99 -11.15 -13.71 -10.48
CA LEU A 99 -12.14 -12.87 -9.83
C LEU A 99 -13.18 -13.78 -9.16
N LYS A 100 -13.34 -13.67 -7.84
CA LYS A 100 -14.32 -14.46 -7.07
C LYS A 100 -15.07 -13.59 -6.07
N LYS A 101 -16.38 -13.78 -6.03
CA LYS A 101 -17.27 -13.17 -5.06
C LYS A 101 -17.77 -14.25 -4.11
N PHE A 102 -17.69 -13.98 -2.81
CA PHE A 102 -18.25 -14.80 -1.74
C PHE A 102 -19.31 -14.00 -1.01
N GLU A 103 -20.28 -14.69 -0.41
CA GLU A 103 -21.28 -14.10 0.48
C GLU A 103 -21.21 -14.80 1.83
N ILE A 104 -21.14 -14.01 2.90
CA ILE A 104 -21.16 -14.50 4.29
C ILE A 104 -22.22 -13.75 5.09
N SER A 105 -22.82 -14.41 6.08
CA SER A 105 -23.82 -13.76 6.95
C SER A 105 -23.16 -12.74 7.88
N ALA A 106 -23.72 -11.52 7.91
CA ALA A 106 -23.30 -10.43 8.79
C ALA A 106 -23.76 -10.61 10.24
N TYR A 107 -24.70 -11.53 10.53
CA TYR A 107 -25.22 -11.75 11.89
C TYR A 107 -24.12 -12.10 12.89
N LYS A 108 -23.08 -12.83 12.45
CA LYS A 108 -21.91 -13.18 13.26
C LYS A 108 -20.96 -12.00 13.54
N TYR A 109 -21.24 -10.83 12.96
CA TYR A 109 -20.43 -9.61 12.98
C TYR A 109 -21.24 -8.39 13.47
N ARG A 110 -22.28 -8.63 14.29
CA ARG A 110 -23.13 -7.59 14.90
C ARG A 110 -22.76 -7.23 16.33
N ASP A 111 -21.99 -8.05 17.05
CA ASP A 111 -21.58 -7.74 18.43
C ASP A 111 -20.63 -6.54 18.47
N SER A 112 -20.76 -5.69 19.50
CA SER A 112 -20.03 -4.43 19.68
C SER A 112 -18.54 -4.58 20.00
N ASP A 113 -17.94 -5.72 19.70
CA ASP A 113 -16.52 -5.98 19.89
C ASP A 113 -15.73 -5.50 18.67
N GLU A 114 -14.51 -4.98 18.84
CA GLU A 114 -13.69 -4.49 17.72
C GLU A 114 -13.43 -5.56 16.65
N LEU A 115 -13.50 -6.85 17.03
CA LEU A 115 -13.40 -7.98 16.12
C LEU A 115 -14.54 -8.05 15.08
N SER A 116 -15.73 -7.51 15.36
CA SER A 116 -16.88 -7.62 14.46
C SER A 116 -16.77 -6.72 13.21
N LYS A 117 -15.84 -5.75 13.24
CA LYS A 117 -15.52 -4.88 12.11
C LYS A 117 -14.43 -5.44 11.22
N LYS A 118 -13.78 -6.54 11.61
CA LYS A 118 -12.64 -7.12 10.91
C LYS A 118 -12.95 -8.50 10.35
N LEU A 119 -12.37 -8.81 9.19
CA LEU A 119 -12.44 -10.10 8.53
C LEU A 119 -11.03 -10.69 8.45
N LYS A 120 -10.78 -11.79 9.14
CA LYS A 120 -9.56 -12.56 8.95
C LYS A 120 -9.72 -13.46 7.72
N VAL A 121 -8.81 -13.35 6.77
CA VAL A 121 -8.77 -14.15 5.55
C VAL A 121 -7.44 -14.87 5.44
N THR A 122 -7.48 -16.14 5.04
CA THR A 122 -6.31 -16.93 4.68
C THR A 122 -6.51 -17.44 3.26
N VAL A 123 -5.53 -17.21 2.39
CA VAL A 123 -5.50 -17.75 1.02
C VAL A 123 -4.32 -18.71 0.92
N LEU A 124 -4.61 -19.99 0.66
CA LEU A 124 -3.64 -21.07 0.55
C LEU A 124 -3.59 -21.56 -0.90
N ASP A 125 -2.40 -21.53 -1.50
CA ASP A 125 -2.11 -22.30 -2.72
C ASP A 125 -1.79 -23.74 -2.29
N GLY A 126 -2.69 -24.67 -2.63
CA GLY A 126 -2.60 -26.07 -2.26
C GLY A 126 -1.46 -26.81 -2.96
N ASN A 127 -1.08 -26.40 -4.18
CA ASN A 127 0.03 -27.01 -4.90
C ASN A 127 1.37 -26.59 -4.32
N ARG A 128 1.49 -25.32 -3.92
CA ARG A 128 2.71 -24.78 -3.31
C ARG A 128 2.78 -25.06 -1.80
N ASN A 129 1.65 -25.40 -1.18
CA ASN A 129 1.47 -25.48 0.27
C ASN A 129 1.94 -24.20 0.99
N SER A 130 1.61 -23.05 0.39
CA SER A 130 1.98 -21.73 0.91
C SER A 130 0.73 -20.87 1.09
N SER A 131 0.59 -20.22 2.23
CA SER A 131 -0.54 -19.33 2.52
C SER A 131 -0.10 -17.91 2.83
N VAL A 132 -1.03 -16.99 2.56
CA VAL A 132 -0.99 -15.61 3.03
C VAL A 132 -2.20 -15.37 3.93
N GLU A 133 -2.00 -14.62 5.00
CA GLU A 133 -3.05 -14.23 5.95
C GLU A 133 -3.17 -12.72 5.98
N ASP A 134 -4.40 -12.22 6.00
CA ASP A 134 -4.71 -10.80 6.13
C ASP A 134 -5.90 -10.58 7.07
N VAL A 135 -5.97 -9.39 7.67
CA VAL A 135 -7.06 -8.95 8.55
C VAL A 135 -7.57 -7.61 8.05
N LEU A 136 -8.76 -7.63 7.45
CA LEU A 136 -9.31 -6.51 6.69
C LEU A 136 -10.47 -5.86 7.43
N ASP A 137 -10.55 -4.53 7.40
CA ASP A 137 -11.74 -3.82 7.87
C ASP A 137 -12.91 -4.03 6.88
N ILE A 138 -14.09 -4.34 7.41
CA ILE A 138 -15.31 -4.54 6.63
C ILE A 138 -15.93 -3.16 6.38
N SER A 139 -15.97 -2.74 5.11
CA SER A 139 -16.49 -1.43 4.71
C SER A 139 -18.02 -1.44 4.52
N GLU A 140 -18.67 -0.32 4.84
CA GLU A 140 -20.09 -0.03 4.52
C GLU A 140 -20.24 0.73 3.18
N ILE A 141 -19.11 0.99 2.51
CA ILE A 141 -19.02 1.62 1.20
C ILE A 141 -18.26 0.68 0.26
N LEU A 142 -18.80 0.45 -0.93
CA LEU A 142 -18.11 -0.23 -2.02
C LEU A 142 -18.04 0.70 -3.23
N ILE A 143 -16.83 0.90 -3.75
CA ILE A 143 -16.61 1.65 -4.99
C ILE A 143 -16.61 0.66 -6.14
N TRP A 144 -17.60 0.75 -7.02
CA TRP A 144 -17.77 -0.15 -8.15
C TRP A 144 -17.26 0.49 -9.43
N ASP A 145 -16.35 -0.18 -10.15
CA ASP A 145 -15.99 0.18 -11.52
C ASP A 145 -17.08 -0.29 -12.48
N ILE A 146 -17.70 0.64 -13.19
CA ILE A 146 -18.82 0.35 -14.08
C ILE A 146 -18.36 -0.41 -15.33
N GLU A 147 -17.14 -0.17 -15.80
CA GLU A 147 -16.64 -0.72 -17.06
C GLU A 147 -16.06 -2.12 -16.84
N GLU A 148 -15.29 -2.31 -15.77
CA GLU A 148 -14.74 -3.61 -15.40
C GLU A 148 -15.77 -4.51 -14.69
N ASN A 149 -16.90 -3.92 -14.25
CA ASN A 149 -17.95 -4.59 -13.50
C ASN A 149 -17.39 -5.35 -12.27
N TRP A 150 -16.50 -4.67 -11.55
CA TRP A 150 -15.77 -5.19 -10.39
C TRP A 150 -15.45 -4.05 -9.41
N PRO A 151 -15.29 -4.30 -8.10
CA PRO A 151 -14.94 -3.23 -7.17
C PRO A 151 -13.49 -2.75 -7.33
N ILE A 152 -13.29 -1.47 -7.02
CA ILE A 152 -11.98 -0.83 -6.92
C ILE A 152 -11.42 -1.09 -5.52
N SER A 153 -10.24 -1.70 -5.47
CA SER A 153 -9.48 -1.96 -4.24
C SER A 153 -8.62 -0.75 -3.84
N GLY A 154 -8.33 -0.61 -2.55
CA GLY A 154 -7.24 0.25 -2.07
C GLY A 154 -7.36 1.77 -2.27
N GLY A 155 -8.56 2.30 -2.58
CA GLY A 155 -8.81 3.75 -2.64
C GLY A 155 -8.06 4.49 -3.76
N ASN A 156 -7.60 3.79 -4.80
CA ASN A 156 -6.94 4.39 -5.95
C ASN A 156 -7.71 4.04 -7.23
N ALA A 157 -7.89 5.00 -8.14
CA ALA A 157 -8.55 4.76 -9.42
C ALA A 157 -7.95 5.61 -10.54
N SER A 158 -8.16 5.19 -11.80
CA SER A 158 -7.69 5.96 -12.95
C SER A 158 -8.54 7.17 -13.24
N ILE A 159 -7.92 8.27 -13.70
CA ILE A 159 -8.67 9.44 -14.20
C ILE A 159 -9.56 8.99 -15.36
N GLY A 160 -10.83 9.42 -15.34
CA GLY A 160 -11.83 9.06 -16.35
C GLY A 160 -12.59 7.77 -16.03
N THR A 161 -12.15 6.96 -15.06
CA THR A 161 -12.92 5.77 -14.65
C THR A 161 -14.30 6.19 -14.15
N ARG A 162 -15.34 5.54 -14.68
CA ARG A 162 -16.73 5.74 -14.24
C ARG A 162 -17.03 4.79 -13.10
N ILE A 163 -17.38 5.35 -11.96
CA ILE A 163 -17.63 4.61 -10.73
C ILE A 163 -19.07 4.78 -10.25
N LYS A 164 -19.53 3.78 -9.49
CA LYS A 164 -20.74 3.86 -8.69
C LYS A 164 -20.38 3.60 -7.23
N ILE A 165 -20.79 4.50 -6.34
CA ILE A 165 -20.64 4.36 -4.90
C ILE A 165 -21.84 3.57 -4.39
N LEU A 166 -21.59 2.41 -3.79
CA LEU A 166 -22.61 1.52 -3.25
C LEU A 166 -22.58 1.57 -1.73
N SER A 167 -23.75 1.75 -1.14
CA SER A 167 -24.02 1.70 0.29
C SER A 167 -25.54 1.53 0.46
N ASP A 168 -25.98 0.86 1.54
CA ASP A 168 -27.38 0.41 1.68
C ASP A 168 -28.41 1.54 1.71
N ASN A 169 -28.10 2.59 2.48
CA ASN A 169 -29.04 3.66 2.78
C ASN A 169 -28.59 5.00 2.18
N GLU A 170 -27.45 5.02 1.50
CA GLU A 170 -26.80 6.24 1.04
C GLU A 170 -26.84 6.34 -0.47
N SER A 171 -27.52 7.39 -0.93
CA SER A 171 -27.72 7.68 -2.34
C SER A 171 -27.42 9.13 -2.70
N LYS A 172 -26.81 9.90 -1.78
CA LYS A 172 -26.34 11.27 -2.04
C LYS A 172 -25.04 11.55 -1.32
N TRP A 173 -24.07 12.10 -2.04
CA TRP A 173 -22.72 12.36 -1.56
C TRP A 173 -22.31 13.80 -1.87
N GLU A 174 -21.76 14.48 -0.87
CA GLU A 174 -20.91 15.65 -1.09
C GLU A 174 -19.54 15.20 -1.60
N VAL A 175 -19.10 15.76 -2.72
CA VAL A 175 -17.76 15.55 -3.27
C VAL A 175 -16.91 16.76 -2.96
N LYS A 176 -15.81 16.55 -2.25
CA LYS A 176 -14.74 17.54 -2.09
C LYS A 176 -13.52 17.09 -2.91
N SER A 177 -12.83 18.02 -3.56
CA SER A 177 -11.64 17.70 -4.37
C SER A 177 -10.47 18.65 -4.09
N VAL A 178 -9.26 18.13 -4.29
CA VAL A 178 -8.01 18.90 -4.34
C VAL A 178 -6.97 18.18 -5.18
N VAL A 179 -6.19 18.92 -5.95
CA VAL A 179 -5.01 18.39 -6.66
C VAL A 179 -3.76 18.64 -5.81
N PRO A 180 -3.15 17.60 -5.21
CA PRO A 180 -1.96 17.77 -4.39
C PRO A 180 -0.78 18.22 -5.22
N LYS A 181 -0.03 19.21 -4.74
CA LYS A 181 1.24 19.59 -5.38
C LYS A 181 2.21 18.42 -5.32
N LYS A 182 2.71 17.99 -6.48
CA LYS A 182 3.76 16.95 -6.55
C LYS A 182 5.04 17.52 -5.93
N THR A 183 5.42 17.01 -4.76
CA THR A 183 6.66 17.40 -4.07
C THR A 183 7.48 16.19 -3.70
N MET A 184 8.79 16.33 -3.73
CA MET A 184 9.71 15.31 -3.26
C MET A 184 9.93 15.44 -1.76
N PRO A 185 10.06 14.34 -1.03
CA PRO A 185 10.44 14.37 0.37
C PRO A 185 11.90 14.84 0.46
N ALA A 186 12.21 15.65 1.46
CA ALA A 186 13.60 16.07 1.67
C ALA A 186 14.40 14.95 2.35
N PRO A 187 15.74 14.90 2.15
CA PRO A 187 16.62 13.90 2.76
C PRO A 187 16.41 13.76 4.27
N PRO A 188 16.72 12.59 4.86
CA PRO A 188 16.37 12.26 6.24
C PRO A 188 17.09 13.11 7.30
N TYR A 189 18.07 13.91 6.91
CA TYR A 189 18.86 14.78 7.78
C TYR A 189 18.58 16.28 7.59
N SER A 190 17.64 16.65 6.70
CA SER A 190 17.34 18.04 6.36
C SER A 190 16.11 18.59 7.08
N GLY A 191 16.03 19.90 7.29
CA GLY A 191 14.79 20.54 7.74
C GLY A 191 13.79 20.60 6.59
N TYR A 192 12.58 20.06 6.74
CA TYR A 192 11.54 20.13 5.71
C TYR A 192 10.14 20.29 6.31
N ARG A 193 9.41 21.27 5.77
CA ARG A 193 7.97 21.44 5.98
C ARG A 193 7.27 20.95 4.72
N ASN A 194 6.53 19.86 4.84
CA ASN A 194 5.79 19.32 3.71
C ASN A 194 4.58 20.23 3.43
N PRO A 195 4.45 20.84 2.25
CA PRO A 195 3.33 21.72 1.92
C PRO A 195 1.98 20.98 1.92
N LEU A 196 2.01 19.65 1.82
CA LEU A 196 0.81 18.83 1.94
C LEU A 196 0.28 18.77 3.38
N ASP A 197 1.03 19.22 4.41
CA ASP A 197 0.63 19.09 5.83
C ASP A 197 -0.67 19.83 6.15
N THR A 198 -1.03 20.85 5.36
CA THR A 198 -2.21 21.69 5.57
C THR A 198 -3.16 21.65 4.37
N ILE A 199 -3.06 20.63 3.52
CA ILE A 199 -3.89 20.55 2.32
C ILE A 199 -5.32 20.15 2.68
N THR A 200 -6.29 20.90 2.18
CA THR A 200 -7.72 20.63 2.41
C THR A 200 -8.44 20.51 1.08
N ALA A 201 -9.39 19.57 1.00
CA ALA A 201 -10.28 19.46 -0.14
C ALA A 201 -11.39 20.52 -0.04
N LYS A 202 -11.71 21.16 -1.17
CA LYS A 202 -12.81 22.11 -1.27
C LYS A 202 -14.04 21.42 -1.84
N HIS A 203 -15.22 21.90 -1.50
CA HIS A 203 -16.45 21.47 -2.15
C HIS A 203 -16.30 21.55 -3.68
N TYR A 204 -16.72 20.48 -4.35
CA TYR A 204 -16.70 20.37 -5.80
C TYR A 204 -18.11 20.18 -6.38
N SER A 205 -18.88 19.23 -5.83
CA SER A 205 -20.25 18.95 -6.28
C SER A 205 -21.04 18.14 -5.25
N THR A 206 -22.34 17.98 -5.49
CA THR A 206 -23.18 16.95 -4.86
C THR A 206 -23.66 15.98 -5.93
N ILE A 207 -23.57 14.68 -5.67
CA ILE A 207 -23.95 13.62 -6.61
C ILE A 207 -24.89 12.63 -5.94
N ASP A 208 -25.64 11.86 -6.71
CA ASP A 208 -26.43 10.77 -6.15
C ASP A 208 -25.52 9.56 -5.83
N SER A 209 -24.90 8.92 -6.82
CA SER A 209 -23.93 7.83 -6.56
C SER A 209 -22.95 7.57 -7.69
N MET A 210 -23.17 8.16 -8.85
CA MET A 210 -22.31 7.99 -10.01
C MET A 210 -21.29 9.11 -10.09
N TRP A 211 -20.06 8.76 -10.42
CA TRP A 211 -18.97 9.71 -10.53
C TRP A 211 -18.01 9.32 -11.65
N THR A 212 -17.37 10.31 -12.26
CA THR A 212 -16.23 10.10 -13.16
C THR A 212 -14.99 10.62 -12.45
N VAL A 213 -14.02 9.75 -12.21
CA VAL A 213 -12.80 10.09 -11.45
C VAL A 213 -12.07 11.23 -12.16
N ILE A 214 -11.83 12.32 -11.44
CA ILE A 214 -11.09 13.50 -11.93
C ILE A 214 -9.63 13.46 -11.45
N ASP A 215 -8.83 14.42 -11.87
CA ASP A 215 -7.46 14.56 -11.35
C ASP A 215 -7.47 14.98 -9.86
N GLY A 216 -6.52 14.47 -9.09
CA GLY A 216 -6.33 14.75 -7.67
C GLY A 216 -6.98 13.75 -6.72
N THR A 217 -7.21 14.21 -5.50
CA THR A 217 -7.85 13.44 -4.42
C THR A 217 -9.28 13.91 -4.24
N GLN A 218 -10.21 12.97 -4.28
CA GLN A 218 -11.64 13.20 -4.09
C GLN A 218 -12.09 12.57 -2.78
N SER A 219 -12.84 13.31 -1.99
CA SER A 219 -13.48 12.83 -0.77
C SER A 219 -14.99 12.83 -1.00
N PHE A 220 -15.61 11.67 -0.80
CA PHE A 220 -17.05 11.47 -0.83
C PHE A 220 -17.55 11.41 0.60
N ILE A 221 -18.48 12.29 0.96
CA ILE A 221 -19.02 12.41 2.31
C ILE A 221 -20.53 12.26 2.20
N SER A 222 -21.13 11.34 2.94
CA SER A 222 -22.58 11.21 2.99
C SER A 222 -23.22 12.48 3.54
N LEU A 223 -24.39 12.83 3.02
CA LEU A 223 -25.19 13.94 3.54
C LEU A 223 -26.10 13.52 4.71
N THR A 224 -26.26 12.22 4.96
CA THR A 224 -27.22 11.68 5.94
C THR A 224 -26.59 10.78 7.01
N SER A 225 -25.32 10.40 6.86
CA SER A 225 -24.56 9.62 7.84
C SER A 225 -23.10 10.07 7.92
N ASP A 226 -22.34 9.45 8.83
CA ASP A 226 -20.90 9.71 9.02
C ASP A 226 -20.02 8.99 8.00
N LEU A 227 -20.62 8.37 6.97
CA LEU A 227 -19.89 7.63 5.95
C LEU A 227 -19.01 8.56 5.09
N ARG A 228 -17.73 8.19 4.98
CA ARG A 228 -16.74 8.90 4.17
C ARG A 228 -15.86 7.92 3.41
N TRP A 229 -15.60 8.24 2.15
CA TRP A 229 -14.60 7.57 1.34
C TRP A 229 -13.63 8.57 0.72
N VAL A 230 -12.36 8.19 0.59
CA VAL A 230 -11.34 8.98 -0.10
C VAL A 230 -10.80 8.17 -1.26
N LEU A 231 -10.79 8.78 -2.43
CA LEU A 231 -10.29 8.21 -3.67
C LEU A 231 -9.16 9.07 -4.23
N HIS A 232 -8.04 8.43 -4.54
CA HIS A 232 -6.89 9.07 -5.14
C HIS A 232 -6.80 8.73 -6.63
N SER A 233 -6.74 9.75 -7.48
CA SER A 233 -6.48 9.53 -8.89
C SER A 233 -5.05 9.04 -9.11
N ARG A 234 -4.89 8.00 -9.93
CA ARG A 234 -3.61 7.42 -10.33
C ARG A 234 -3.59 7.11 -11.83
N PRO A 235 -2.42 6.90 -12.44
CA PRO A 235 -2.38 6.35 -13.79
C PRO A 235 -2.79 4.88 -13.82
N LYS A 236 -3.22 4.41 -15.00
CA LYS A 236 -3.75 3.05 -15.20
C LYS A 236 -2.80 1.93 -14.79
N ASP A 237 -1.50 2.13 -14.95
CA ASP A 237 -0.50 1.13 -14.58
C ASP A 237 -0.13 1.15 -13.09
N PHE A 238 -0.62 2.10 -12.29
CA PHE A 238 -0.32 2.14 -10.87
C PHE A 238 -0.81 0.84 -10.18
N PRO A 239 -0.02 0.23 -9.27
CA PRO A 239 1.18 0.74 -8.60
C PRO A 239 2.51 0.58 -9.36
N GLU A 240 2.49 -0.07 -10.52
CA GLU A 240 3.67 -0.26 -11.37
C GLU A 240 4.13 1.08 -11.98
N VAL A 241 5.44 1.20 -12.24
CA VAL A 241 6.02 2.41 -12.84
C VAL A 241 6.53 2.10 -14.24
N LYS A 242 5.68 2.29 -15.25
CA LYS A 242 6.04 2.03 -16.65
C LYS A 242 6.40 3.28 -17.45
N ASP A 243 5.88 4.43 -17.03
CA ASP A 243 6.11 5.70 -17.72
C ASP A 243 7.58 6.16 -17.55
N VAL A 244 8.24 6.44 -18.68
CA VAL A 244 9.67 6.81 -18.70
C VAL A 244 9.94 8.10 -17.91
N ARG A 245 9.03 9.08 -17.95
CA ARG A 245 9.21 10.31 -17.17
C ARG A 245 9.15 10.01 -15.67
N LYS A 246 8.22 9.16 -15.23
CA LYS A 246 8.17 8.71 -13.83
C LYS A 246 9.38 7.89 -13.41
N LEU A 247 9.89 7.03 -14.28
CA LEU A 247 11.13 6.29 -14.02
C LEU A 247 12.28 7.27 -13.76
N ILE A 248 12.45 8.28 -14.62
CA ILE A 248 13.44 9.35 -14.43
C ILE A 248 13.18 10.11 -13.13
N GLU A 249 11.93 10.51 -12.85
CA GLU A 249 11.59 11.24 -11.62
C GLU A 249 11.99 10.47 -10.35
N ALA A 250 11.79 9.15 -10.33
CA ALA A 250 12.16 8.30 -9.19
C ALA A 250 13.67 8.35 -8.92
N THR A 251 14.52 8.42 -9.95
CA THR A 251 15.99 8.48 -9.80
C THR A 251 16.51 9.69 -9.03
N ARG A 252 15.65 10.69 -8.75
CA ARG A 252 16.02 11.93 -8.07
C ARG A 252 16.71 11.73 -6.71
N TYR A 253 16.51 10.58 -6.07
CA TYR A 253 17.16 10.25 -4.80
C TYR A 253 18.64 9.87 -4.91
N ILE A 254 19.11 9.48 -6.11
CA ILE A 254 20.49 9.02 -6.35
C ILE A 254 21.20 9.81 -7.46
N ALA A 255 20.46 10.49 -8.33
CA ALA A 255 20.98 11.32 -9.40
C ALA A 255 21.45 12.69 -8.87
N THR A 256 22.54 13.19 -9.43
CA THR A 256 22.98 14.57 -9.23
C THR A 256 22.00 15.53 -9.92
N ARG A 257 22.13 16.83 -9.62
CA ARG A 257 21.33 17.86 -10.29
C ARG A 257 21.58 17.91 -11.80
N SER A 258 22.82 17.69 -12.24
CA SER A 258 23.20 17.71 -13.67
C SER A 258 22.59 16.51 -14.39
N GLU A 259 22.86 15.29 -13.92
CA GLU A 259 22.34 14.05 -14.52
C GLU A 259 20.80 14.06 -14.59
N TYR A 260 20.14 14.50 -13.53
CA TYR A 260 18.68 14.58 -13.51
C TYR A 260 18.15 15.61 -14.52
N SER A 261 18.81 16.75 -14.68
CA SER A 261 18.45 17.77 -15.66
C SER A 261 18.67 17.27 -17.09
N GLU A 262 19.76 16.55 -17.32
CA GLU A 262 20.10 15.94 -18.60
C GLU A 262 19.06 14.91 -19.02
N MET A 263 18.72 13.94 -18.16
CA MET A 263 17.69 12.94 -18.45
C MET A 263 16.32 13.57 -18.75
N ASN A 264 15.95 14.64 -18.05
CA ASN A 264 14.66 15.31 -18.28
C ASN A 264 14.60 16.12 -19.58
N ASN A 265 15.72 16.69 -20.02
CA ASN A 265 15.78 17.54 -21.21
C ASN A 265 16.29 16.78 -22.46
N ALA A 266 16.70 15.52 -22.31
CA ALA A 266 17.13 14.68 -23.41
C ALA A 266 16.01 14.51 -24.46
N SER A 267 16.41 14.53 -25.74
CA SER A 267 15.52 14.20 -26.86
C SER A 267 15.03 12.75 -26.79
N GLN A 268 15.87 11.85 -26.28
CA GLN A 268 15.58 10.44 -26.03
C GLN A 268 15.70 10.13 -24.53
N PRO A 269 14.66 10.38 -23.72
CA PRO A 269 14.74 10.25 -22.26
C PRO A 269 15.04 8.81 -21.80
N LYS A 270 14.60 7.80 -22.56
CA LYS A 270 14.84 6.40 -22.21
C LYS A 270 16.30 6.01 -22.36
N GLU A 271 16.95 6.44 -23.44
CA GLU A 271 18.37 6.20 -23.68
C GLU A 271 19.22 6.89 -22.60
N ALA A 272 18.93 8.16 -22.29
CA ALA A 272 19.62 8.89 -21.23
C ALA A 272 19.45 8.23 -19.85
N LEU A 273 18.27 7.67 -19.56
CA LEU A 273 18.03 6.89 -18.36
C LEU A 273 18.86 5.59 -18.33
N ASP A 274 18.96 4.89 -19.46
CA ASP A 274 19.73 3.65 -19.56
C ASP A 274 21.24 3.90 -19.40
N GLU A 275 21.75 4.99 -19.98
CA GLU A 275 23.14 5.45 -19.79
C GLU A 275 23.43 5.77 -18.32
N PHE A 276 22.51 6.45 -17.63
CA PHE A 276 22.63 6.72 -16.19
C PHE A 276 22.76 5.41 -15.38
N TRP A 277 21.92 4.42 -15.67
CA TRP A 277 21.97 3.14 -14.96
C TRP A 277 23.21 2.31 -15.31
N LEU A 278 23.65 2.31 -16.57
CA LEU A 278 24.89 1.66 -17.01
C LEU A 278 26.11 2.25 -16.30
N ALA A 279 26.15 3.58 -16.13
CA ALA A 279 27.20 4.26 -15.39
C ALA A 279 27.23 3.83 -13.90
N CYS A 280 26.05 3.57 -13.31
CA CYS A 280 25.94 3.08 -11.94
C CYS A 280 26.34 1.59 -11.80
N GLY A 281 25.86 0.72 -12.70
CA GLY A 281 26.03 -0.73 -12.60
C GLY A 281 27.40 -1.27 -13.06
N LYS A 282 28.14 -0.52 -13.89
CA LYS A 282 29.48 -0.85 -14.44
C LYS A 282 29.56 -2.08 -15.35
N SER A 283 28.59 -2.99 -15.33
CA SER A 283 28.38 -4.06 -16.32
C SER A 283 26.89 -4.22 -16.65
N PRO A 284 26.53 -4.76 -17.82
CA PRO A 284 25.12 -4.95 -18.20
C PRO A 284 24.32 -5.81 -17.22
N GLU A 285 24.91 -6.91 -16.73
CA GLU A 285 24.26 -7.86 -15.81
C GLU A 285 23.97 -7.19 -14.46
N ARG A 286 24.98 -6.49 -13.90
CA ARG A 286 24.82 -5.75 -12.65
C ARG A 286 23.83 -4.61 -12.79
N THR A 287 23.85 -3.92 -13.94
CA THR A 287 22.90 -2.84 -14.25
C THR A 287 21.48 -3.35 -14.27
N LYS A 288 21.22 -4.50 -14.90
CA LYS A 288 19.91 -5.12 -14.96
C LYS A 288 19.36 -5.45 -13.57
N GLU A 289 20.16 -6.08 -12.71
CA GLU A 289 19.74 -6.37 -11.33
C GLU A 289 19.53 -5.09 -10.51
N LEU A 290 20.40 -4.09 -10.68
CA LEU A 290 20.29 -2.80 -9.99
C LEU A 290 18.99 -2.07 -10.35
N ILE A 291 18.65 -2.00 -11.64
CA ILE A 291 17.40 -1.43 -12.15
C ILE A 291 16.21 -2.19 -11.55
N LYS A 292 16.25 -3.52 -11.60
CA LYS A 292 15.19 -4.39 -11.07
C LYS A 292 14.94 -4.11 -9.59
N THR A 293 16.00 -4.10 -8.77
CA THR A 293 15.88 -3.83 -7.32
C THR A 293 15.36 -2.41 -7.06
N TYR A 294 15.85 -1.40 -7.78
CA TYR A 294 15.44 -0.02 -7.56
C TYR A 294 13.95 0.18 -7.82
N TYR A 295 13.47 -0.22 -9.01
CA TYR A 295 12.07 0.00 -9.37
C TYR A 295 11.13 -0.96 -8.66
N LEU A 296 11.56 -2.16 -8.29
CA LEU A 296 10.78 -3.01 -7.37
C LEU A 296 10.49 -2.26 -6.07
N ARG A 297 11.52 -1.66 -5.44
CA ARG A 297 11.32 -0.85 -4.22
C ARG A 297 10.45 0.38 -4.43
N VAL A 298 10.48 1.00 -5.62
CA VAL A 298 9.57 2.10 -5.98
C VAL A 298 8.12 1.61 -6.00
N GLU A 299 7.86 0.44 -6.59
CA GLU A 299 6.51 -0.12 -6.65
C GLU A 299 6.03 -0.65 -5.29
N GLU A 300 6.91 -1.29 -4.50
CA GLU A 300 6.64 -1.64 -3.11
C GLU A 300 6.25 -0.42 -2.29
N ALA A 301 6.99 0.68 -2.47
CA ALA A 301 6.65 1.94 -1.84
C ALA A 301 5.27 2.43 -2.29
N ASN A 302 4.91 2.30 -3.57
CA ASN A 302 3.58 2.65 -4.06
C ASN A 302 2.47 1.80 -3.44
N ARG A 303 2.67 0.49 -3.32
CA ARG A 303 1.70 -0.42 -2.69
C ARG A 303 1.53 -0.10 -1.21
N ALA A 304 2.61 0.14 -0.49
CA ALA A 304 2.61 0.26 0.96
C ALA A 304 2.35 1.69 1.50
N PHE A 305 2.81 2.73 0.80
CA PHE A 305 2.92 4.08 1.38
C PHE A 305 2.13 5.16 0.62
N SER A 306 1.34 4.80 -0.39
CA SER A 306 0.55 5.78 -1.14
C SER A 306 -0.59 6.38 -0.32
N GLY A 307 -0.97 7.61 -0.69
CA GLY A 307 -2.04 8.39 -0.09
C GLY A 307 -2.32 9.64 -0.92
N LEU A 308 -2.13 10.85 -0.39
CA LEU A 308 -2.23 12.08 -1.19
C LEU A 308 -1.26 12.13 -2.38
N GLN A 309 -0.14 11.42 -2.27
CA GLN A 309 0.85 11.26 -3.31
C GLN A 309 1.23 9.79 -3.44
N GLU A 310 1.89 9.46 -4.54
CA GLU A 310 2.47 8.13 -4.75
C GLU A 310 3.47 7.80 -3.64
N GLY A 311 3.45 6.56 -3.19
CA GLY A 311 4.18 6.13 -2.01
C GLY A 311 5.69 6.32 -2.13
N TRP A 312 6.24 6.20 -3.34
CA TRP A 312 7.65 6.51 -3.61
C TRP A 312 8.05 7.97 -3.32
N ARG A 313 7.10 8.92 -3.30
CA ARG A 313 7.32 10.33 -2.93
C ARG A 313 7.17 10.61 -1.42
N THR A 314 6.84 9.61 -0.60
CA THR A 314 6.67 9.79 0.85
C THR A 314 7.99 9.61 1.61
N ASP A 315 8.04 10.04 2.86
CA ASP A 315 9.22 9.85 3.72
C ASP A 315 9.55 8.35 3.88
N ARG A 316 8.55 7.48 4.07
CA ARG A 316 8.75 6.02 4.16
C ARG A 316 9.20 5.43 2.83
N GLY A 317 8.58 5.82 1.72
CA GLY A 317 8.98 5.34 0.39
C GLY A 317 10.40 5.76 0.01
N MET A 318 10.77 7.01 0.28
CA MET A 318 12.14 7.51 0.09
C MET A 318 13.16 6.67 0.88
N VAL A 319 12.88 6.39 2.15
CA VAL A 319 13.76 5.56 2.99
C VAL A 319 13.79 4.13 2.46
N HIS A 320 12.65 3.53 2.13
CA HIS A 320 12.55 2.15 1.61
C HIS A 320 13.34 1.97 0.32
N ILE A 321 13.23 2.90 -0.63
CA ILE A 321 13.95 2.84 -1.90
C ILE A 321 15.47 2.83 -1.65
N ILE A 322 15.96 3.77 -0.84
CA ILE A 322 17.41 3.95 -0.64
C ILE A 322 18.01 2.90 0.29
N MET A 323 17.33 2.60 1.38
CA MET A 323 17.84 1.77 2.47
C MET A 323 17.42 0.30 2.35
N GLY A 324 16.32 0.00 1.65
CA GLY A 324 15.73 -1.33 1.56
C GLY A 324 14.83 -1.67 2.74
N VAL A 325 14.51 -2.95 2.82
CA VAL A 325 13.67 -3.51 3.88
C VAL A 325 14.44 -3.46 5.20
N PRO A 326 13.93 -2.81 6.25
CA PRO A 326 14.61 -2.76 7.55
C PRO A 326 14.73 -4.15 8.17
N THR A 327 15.79 -4.33 8.96
CA THR A 327 16.03 -5.56 9.74
C THR A 327 14.91 -5.81 10.75
N ARG A 328 14.35 -4.74 11.31
CA ARG A 328 13.25 -4.81 12.27
C ARG A 328 12.29 -3.63 12.11
N ILE A 329 11.00 -3.90 12.18
CA ILE A 329 9.94 -2.90 12.26
C ILE A 329 9.22 -3.04 13.60
N ARG A 330 9.06 -1.93 14.31
CA ARG A 330 8.20 -1.83 15.50
C ARG A 330 7.15 -0.76 15.26
N ARG A 331 5.89 -1.04 15.59
CA ARG A 331 4.79 -0.07 15.48
C ARG A 331 4.19 0.18 16.87
N ASP A 332 3.80 1.42 17.10
CA ASP A 332 2.82 1.81 18.11
C ASP A 332 1.73 2.65 17.41
N TYR A 333 0.70 3.09 18.15
CA TYR A 333 -0.44 3.79 17.56
C TYR A 333 -0.04 5.05 16.75
N TRP A 334 1.00 5.76 17.20
CA TRP A 334 1.43 7.05 16.62
C TRP A 334 2.76 6.98 15.88
N ASN A 335 3.51 5.88 16.00
CA ASN A 335 4.87 5.80 15.50
C ASN A 335 5.17 4.44 14.87
N GLU A 336 6.02 4.48 13.85
CA GLU A 336 6.64 3.32 13.26
C GLU A 336 8.16 3.51 13.31
N TYR A 337 8.88 2.50 13.78
CA TYR A 337 10.33 2.51 13.96
C TYR A 337 10.94 1.48 13.04
N TRP A 338 11.87 1.91 12.18
CA TRP A 338 12.60 1.05 11.27
C TRP A 338 14.05 0.99 11.72
N THR A 339 14.51 -0.20 12.08
CA THR A 339 15.90 -0.43 12.48
C THR A 339 16.66 -1.14 11.37
N TYR A 340 17.83 -0.58 11.02
CA TYR A 340 18.79 -1.14 10.08
C TYR A 340 20.07 -1.54 10.83
N GLY A 341 20.53 -2.76 10.60
CA GLY A 341 21.65 -3.36 11.33
C GLY A 341 21.19 -4.15 12.55
N GLU A 342 22.15 -4.66 13.32
CA GLU A 342 21.88 -5.48 14.50
C GLU A 342 21.53 -4.61 15.70
N ASP A 343 20.36 -4.86 16.30
CA ASP A 343 19.83 -4.09 17.44
C ASP A 343 20.86 -4.01 18.59
N GLY A 344 21.08 -2.81 19.13
CA GLY A 344 22.00 -2.60 20.25
C GLY A 344 23.48 -2.48 19.87
N THR A 345 23.83 -2.64 18.59
CA THR A 345 25.18 -2.33 18.10
C THR A 345 25.36 -0.84 17.84
N THR A 346 26.59 -0.34 17.96
CA THR A 346 26.96 1.06 17.65
C THR A 346 26.71 1.44 16.19
N ASN A 347 26.55 0.46 15.30
CA ASN A 347 26.29 0.64 13.88
C ASN A 347 24.79 0.55 13.51
N SER A 348 23.90 0.34 14.50
CA SER A 348 22.46 0.30 14.25
C SER A 348 21.91 1.71 13.97
N LEU A 349 21.02 1.81 12.98
CA LEU A 349 20.31 3.03 12.64
C LEU A 349 18.82 2.81 12.87
N THR A 350 18.21 3.58 13.77
CA THR A 350 16.75 3.59 13.95
C THR A 350 16.15 4.89 13.40
N LEU A 351 15.25 4.75 12.44
CA LEU A 351 14.45 5.84 11.89
C LEU A 351 13.05 5.80 12.50
N ARG A 352 12.54 6.95 12.93
CA ARG A 352 11.19 7.05 13.50
C ARG A 352 10.26 7.84 12.59
N PHE A 353 9.16 7.21 12.21
CA PHE A 353 8.08 7.80 11.45
C PHE A 353 6.90 8.07 12.37
N ARG A 354 6.46 9.33 12.45
CA ARG A 354 5.27 9.73 13.20
C ARG A 354 4.05 9.76 12.29
N ARG A 355 2.99 9.03 12.66
CA ARG A 355 1.68 9.12 12.02
C ARG A 355 1.13 10.54 12.16
N ARG A 356 0.54 11.05 11.08
CA ARG A 356 -0.14 12.34 11.04
C ARG A 356 -1.57 12.10 10.59
N SER A 357 -2.53 12.31 11.48
CA SER A 357 -3.94 12.25 11.10
C SER A 357 -4.21 13.29 10.02
N HIS A 358 -4.89 12.87 8.95
CA HIS A 358 -5.24 13.73 7.84
C HIS A 358 -6.52 13.24 7.18
N GLU A 359 -7.46 14.15 6.95
CA GLU A 359 -8.79 13.83 6.41
C GLU A 359 -8.79 13.14 5.04
N LEU A 360 -7.76 13.40 4.26
CA LEU A 360 -7.59 12.88 2.90
C LEU A 360 -6.52 11.78 2.82
N ASP A 361 -5.90 11.38 3.93
CA ASP A 361 -4.79 10.43 3.89
C ASP A 361 -4.61 9.71 5.23
N ASN A 362 -5.13 8.48 5.31
CA ASN A 362 -5.02 7.66 6.51
C ASN A 362 -3.63 7.01 6.67
N ASN A 363 -2.79 7.06 5.63
CA ASN A 363 -1.49 6.40 5.56
C ASN A 363 -0.33 7.42 5.63
N ARG A 364 -0.58 8.56 6.25
CA ARG A 364 0.38 9.66 6.31
C ARG A 364 1.34 9.52 7.49
N PHE A 365 2.62 9.35 7.17
CA PHE A 365 3.71 9.27 8.14
C PHE A 365 4.82 10.25 7.80
N ARG A 366 5.38 10.89 8.83
CA ARG A 366 6.48 11.86 8.70
C ARG A 366 7.71 11.35 9.44
N LEU A 367 8.84 11.31 8.75
CA LEU A 367 10.12 10.98 9.35
C LEU A 367 10.54 12.10 10.30
N GLU A 368 10.90 11.73 11.53
CA GLU A 368 11.66 12.59 12.42
C GLU A 368 13.10 12.67 11.93
N ARG A 369 13.44 13.79 11.30
CA ARG A 369 14.73 13.96 10.64
C ARG A 369 15.83 14.32 11.64
N ASN A 370 17.03 13.78 11.44
CA ASN A 370 18.18 14.02 12.32
C ASN A 370 19.49 14.03 11.52
N ILE A 371 20.40 14.96 11.84
CA ILE A 371 21.70 15.09 11.17
C ILE A 371 22.55 13.81 11.24
N ILE A 372 22.39 13.00 12.28
CA ILE A 372 23.06 11.71 12.46
C ILE A 372 22.81 10.76 11.28
N TYR A 373 21.68 10.89 10.59
CA TYR A 373 21.32 10.00 9.47
C TYR A 373 22.14 10.27 8.21
N ARG A 374 22.85 11.40 8.12
CA ARG A 374 23.58 11.82 6.93
C ARG A 374 24.64 10.82 6.49
N THR A 375 25.50 10.39 7.40
CA THR A 375 26.62 9.48 7.07
C THR A 375 26.11 8.17 6.46
N THR A 376 25.08 7.57 7.07
CA THR A 376 24.50 6.31 6.56
C THR A 376 23.76 6.51 5.25
N TRP A 377 23.00 7.60 5.12
CA TRP A 377 22.28 7.93 3.89
C TRP A 377 23.23 8.13 2.70
N ASP A 378 24.26 8.96 2.87
CA ASP A 378 25.23 9.27 1.81
C ASP A 378 26.01 8.01 1.38
N ARG A 379 26.30 7.10 2.34
CA ARG A 379 26.87 5.77 2.06
C ARG A 379 25.94 4.92 1.19
N MET A 380 24.65 4.86 1.49
CA MET A 380 23.69 4.06 0.71
C MET A 380 23.47 4.62 -0.69
N VAL A 381 23.38 5.95 -0.84
CA VAL A 381 23.36 6.60 -2.16
C VAL A 381 24.63 6.28 -2.95
N THR A 382 25.80 6.31 -2.30
CA THR A 382 27.07 5.92 -2.93
C THR A 382 27.08 4.45 -3.36
N ASN A 383 26.46 3.56 -2.59
CA ASN A 383 26.33 2.15 -2.96
C ASN A 383 25.47 1.97 -4.20
N TRP A 384 24.34 2.68 -4.31
CA TRP A 384 23.52 2.72 -5.53
C TRP A 384 24.34 3.17 -6.74
N ARG A 385 25.05 4.29 -6.61
CA ARG A 385 25.89 4.86 -7.69
C ARG A 385 27.09 4.00 -8.09
N ASN A 386 27.43 2.98 -7.30
CA ASN A 386 28.54 2.07 -7.58
C ASN A 386 28.09 0.63 -7.87
N GLY A 387 26.78 0.37 -7.97
CA GLY A 387 26.24 -0.96 -8.20
C GLY A 387 26.56 -1.94 -7.08
N ARG A 388 26.66 -1.46 -5.83
CA ARG A 388 27.00 -2.26 -4.63
C ARG A 388 25.77 -2.61 -3.78
N VAL A 389 24.56 -2.29 -4.25
CA VAL A 389 23.32 -2.64 -3.57
C VAL A 389 22.94 -4.08 -3.92
N GLN A 390 22.51 -4.82 -2.91
CA GLN A 390 22.01 -6.19 -3.07
C GLN A 390 20.48 -6.18 -2.97
N ARG A 391 19.87 -7.19 -3.56
CA ARG A 391 18.44 -7.48 -3.38
C ARG A 391 18.19 -7.86 -1.92
N ASP A 392 17.03 -7.48 -1.40
CA ASP A 392 16.68 -7.60 0.02
C ASP A 392 16.62 -9.06 0.51
#